data_AF-A0A401UQB8-F1
#
_entry.id   AF-A0A401UQB8-F1
#
_cell.length_a   1.000
_cell.length_b   1.000
_cell.length_c   1.000
_cell.angle_alpha   90.00
_cell.angle_beta   90.00
_cell.angle_gamma   90.00
#
_symmetry.space_group_name_H-M   'P 1'
#
loop_
_entity.id
_entity.type
_entity.pdbx_description
1 polymer ?
#
loop_
_entity_poly.entity_id
_entity_poly.type
_entity_poly.pdbx_seq_one_letter_code
_entity_poly.pdbx_strand_id
1 'polypeptide(L)'
;MLNKTCYFSEFLDILENPQDHLSEDGINLLYDLTEEKNLKGVLNFIHCEIQVHRFENHKCPDCGEDFKTNTYQENRGDCRGQPCSESIYYNECDCGWNNKSD
;
A
#
# COMPACT_ATOMS: atom_id res chain seq x y z
N MET A 1 7.00 -0.83 -24.50
CA MET A 1 6.47 -0.41 -23.18
C MET A 1 5.79 -1.62 -22.59
N LEU A 2 6.46 -2.34 -21.69
CA LEU A 2 5.90 -3.52 -21.02
C LEU A 2 4.89 -3.06 -19.97
N ASN A 3 3.73 -3.69 -19.98
CA ASN A 3 2.57 -3.35 -19.15
C ASN A 3 2.88 -3.76 -17.70
N LYS A 4 3.28 -2.79 -16.86
CA LYS A 4 3.80 -3.03 -15.50
C LYS A 4 2.79 -3.64 -14.53
N THR A 5 1.50 -3.58 -14.85
CA THR A 5 0.41 -4.10 -14.03
C THR A 5 0.33 -5.63 -13.97
N CYS A 6 0.85 -6.35 -14.97
CA CYS A 6 0.75 -7.82 -14.98
C CYS A 6 1.74 -8.52 -14.04
N TYR A 7 2.90 -7.92 -13.74
CA TYR A 7 3.88 -8.55 -12.85
C TYR A 7 3.45 -8.48 -11.38
N PHE A 8 2.61 -7.51 -11.02
CA PHE A 8 2.29 -7.23 -9.62
C PHE A 8 1.43 -8.32 -8.96
N SER A 9 0.46 -8.87 -9.70
CA SER A 9 -0.36 -9.98 -9.20
C SER A 9 0.46 -11.26 -9.00
N GLU A 10 1.42 -11.53 -9.90
CA GLU A 10 2.34 -12.68 -9.76
C GLU A 10 3.18 -12.54 -8.48
N PHE A 11 3.64 -11.33 -8.12
CA PHE A 11 4.38 -11.11 -6.87
C PHE A 11 3.55 -11.37 -5.60
N LEU A 12 2.25 -11.07 -5.59
CA LEU A 12 1.37 -11.36 -4.44
C LEU A 12 1.14 -12.87 -4.29
N ASP A 13 0.86 -13.56 -5.39
CA ASP A 13 0.69 -15.01 -5.41
C ASP A 13 1.99 -15.74 -4.97
N ILE A 14 3.15 -15.20 -5.35
CA ILE A 14 4.46 -15.66 -4.89
C ILE A 14 4.64 -15.48 -3.37
N LEU A 15 4.16 -14.39 -2.78
CA LEU A 15 4.34 -14.15 -1.34
C LEU A 15 3.40 -15.03 -0.50
N GLU A 16 2.21 -15.33 -1.01
CA GLU A 16 1.24 -16.20 -0.33
C GLU A 16 1.55 -17.70 -0.55
N ASN A 17 2.04 -18.09 -1.74
CA ASN A 17 2.33 -19.48 -2.12
C ASN A 17 3.64 -19.61 -2.95
N PRO A 18 4.82 -19.36 -2.34
CA PRO A 18 6.08 -19.22 -3.09
C PRO A 18 6.53 -20.46 -3.85
N GLN A 19 6.13 -21.66 -3.43
CA GLN A 19 6.53 -22.91 -4.09
C GLN A 19 5.73 -23.19 -5.38
N ASP A 20 4.55 -22.60 -5.53
CA ASP A 20 3.66 -22.86 -6.67
C ASP A 20 3.80 -21.79 -7.78
N HIS A 21 4.37 -20.63 -7.47
CA HIS A 21 4.40 -19.47 -8.37
C HIS A 21 5.81 -18.99 -8.77
N LEU A 22 6.87 -19.44 -8.10
CA LEU A 22 8.23 -19.14 -8.53
C LEU A 22 8.78 -20.26 -9.41
N SER A 23 9.06 -19.94 -10.68
CA SER A 23 9.95 -20.78 -11.48
C SER A 23 11.36 -20.77 -10.89
N GLU A 24 12.20 -21.75 -11.30
CA GLU A 24 13.61 -21.84 -10.88
C GLU A 24 14.36 -20.52 -11.10
N ASP A 25 14.02 -19.78 -12.15
CA ASP A 25 14.56 -18.44 -12.46
C ASP A 25 14.10 -17.34 -11.49
N GLY A 26 12.87 -17.40 -11.00
CA GLY A 26 12.34 -16.46 -9.99
C GLY A 26 12.98 -16.68 -8.62
N ILE A 27 13.27 -17.94 -8.27
CA ILE A 27 14.06 -18.30 -7.09
C ILE A 27 15.48 -17.76 -7.22
N ASN A 28 16.11 -17.95 -8.39
CA ASN A 28 17.46 -17.42 -8.65
C ASN A 28 17.52 -15.89 -8.55
N LEU A 29 16.52 -15.17 -9.05
CA LEU A 29 16.44 -13.71 -8.90
C LEU A 29 16.34 -13.27 -7.43
N LEU A 30 15.56 -13.99 -6.61
CA LEU A 30 15.51 -13.75 -5.16
C LEU A 30 16.86 -14.03 -4.50
N TYR A 31 17.54 -15.12 -4.91
CA TYR A 31 18.89 -15.44 -4.44
C TYR A 31 19.90 -14.34 -4.81
N ASP A 32 19.90 -13.87 -6.05
CA ASP A 32 20.78 -12.77 -6.51
C ASP A 32 20.51 -11.46 -5.74
N LEU A 33 19.23 -11.15 -5.48
CA LEU A 33 18.83 -10.00 -4.65
C LEU A 33 19.23 -10.16 -3.18
N THR A 34 19.38 -11.40 -2.68
CA THR A 34 19.85 -11.68 -1.31
C THR A 34 21.38 -11.72 -1.18
N GLU A 35 22.11 -12.01 -2.27
CA GLU A 35 23.58 -11.92 -2.32
C GLU A 35 24.06 -10.46 -2.29
N GLU A 36 23.28 -9.53 -2.83
CA GLU A 36 23.43 -8.11 -2.51
C GLU A 36 23.02 -7.87 -1.04
N LYS A 37 23.99 -7.43 -0.22
CA LYS A 37 23.95 -7.31 1.24
C LYS A 37 22.86 -6.39 1.85
N ASN A 38 21.79 -6.07 1.14
CA ASN A 38 20.69 -5.23 1.60
C ASN A 38 19.32 -5.88 1.38
N LEU A 39 19.18 -7.15 1.74
CA LEU A 39 17.89 -7.84 1.84
C LEU A 39 16.82 -7.01 2.55
N LYS A 40 17.21 -6.27 3.60
CA LYS A 40 16.30 -5.35 4.30
C LYS A 40 15.77 -4.23 3.39
N GLY A 41 16.62 -3.66 2.55
CA GLY A 41 16.24 -2.64 1.57
C GLY A 41 15.32 -3.19 0.49
N VAL A 42 15.61 -4.40 -0.01
CA VAL A 42 14.76 -5.08 -1.01
C VAL A 42 13.38 -5.41 -0.44
N LEU A 43 13.33 -6.01 0.76
CA LEU A 43 12.07 -6.32 1.43
C LEU A 43 11.26 -5.06 1.75
N ASN A 44 11.92 -3.98 2.20
CA ASN A 44 11.26 -2.70 2.43
C ASN A 44 10.67 -2.13 1.14
N PHE A 45 11.42 -2.21 0.02
CA PHE A 45 10.93 -1.76 -1.28
C PHE A 45 9.68 -2.53 -1.71
N ILE A 46 9.73 -3.87 -1.66
CA ILE A 46 8.59 -4.73 -1.99
C ILE A 46 7.39 -4.40 -1.10
N HIS A 47 7.61 -4.25 0.21
CA HIS A 47 6.55 -3.89 1.15
C HIS A 47 5.90 -2.54 0.82
N CYS A 48 6.69 -1.52 0.47
CA CYS A 48 6.16 -0.22 0.03
C CYS A 48 5.30 -0.34 -1.24
N GLU A 49 5.75 -1.11 -2.23
CA GLU A 49 5.01 -1.29 -3.49
C GLU A 49 3.67 -2.02 -3.24
N ILE A 50 3.63 -3.01 -2.34
CA ILE A 50 2.39 -3.68 -1.88
C ILE A 50 1.43 -2.68 -1.23
N GLN A 51 1.92 -1.83 -0.35
CA GLN A 51 1.11 -0.82 0.30
C GLN A 51 0.48 0.16 -0.71
N VAL A 52 1.26 0.63 -1.69
CA VAL A 52 0.79 1.52 -2.75
C VAL A 52 -0.26 0.83 -3.62
N HIS A 53 0.02 -0.38 -4.10
CA HIS A 53 -0.92 -1.11 -4.95
C HIS A 53 -2.24 -1.39 -4.24
N ARG A 54 -2.20 -1.80 -2.97
CA ARG A 54 -3.40 -1.99 -2.16
C ARG A 54 -4.22 -0.70 -2.09
N PHE A 55 -3.58 0.42 -1.77
CA PHE A 55 -4.26 1.71 -1.68
C PHE A 55 -4.93 2.12 -3.01
N GLU A 56 -4.21 1.99 -4.13
CA GLU A 56 -4.74 2.29 -5.47
C GLU A 56 -5.96 1.42 -5.84
N ASN A 57 -6.02 0.20 -5.29
CA ASN A 57 -7.13 -0.74 -5.47
C ASN A 57 -8.17 -0.67 -4.34
N HIS A 58 -8.22 0.43 -3.59
CA HIS A 58 -9.17 0.64 -2.48
C HIS A 58 -9.08 -0.41 -1.36
N LYS A 59 -7.89 -1.00 -1.16
CA LYS A 59 -7.57 -1.92 -0.08
C LYS A 59 -6.65 -1.27 0.95
N CYS A 60 -6.75 -1.73 2.19
CA CYS A 60 -5.94 -1.28 3.30
C CYS A 60 -4.46 -1.61 3.02
N PRO A 61 -3.55 -0.63 3.06
CA PRO A 61 -2.13 -0.87 2.84
C PRO A 61 -1.54 -1.94 3.78
N ASP A 62 -2.01 -1.97 5.03
CA ASP A 62 -1.44 -2.84 6.07
C ASP A 62 -1.96 -4.27 5.99
N CYS A 63 -3.29 -4.47 6.01
CA CYS A 63 -3.86 -5.83 6.07
C CYS A 63 -4.44 -6.35 4.74
N GLY A 64 -4.60 -5.50 3.72
CA GLY A 64 -5.15 -5.90 2.42
C GLY A 64 -6.68 -6.01 2.35
N GLU A 65 -7.40 -5.86 3.48
CA GLU A 65 -8.86 -5.82 3.53
C GLU A 65 -9.42 -4.49 3.01
N ASP A 66 -10.71 -4.42 2.70
CA ASP A 66 -11.35 -3.15 2.32
C ASP A 66 -11.26 -2.12 3.47
N PHE A 67 -10.90 -0.88 3.12
CA PHE A 67 -11.01 0.25 4.05
C PHE A 67 -12.33 1.00 3.84
N LYS A 68 -12.71 1.80 4.84
CA LYS A 68 -13.86 2.70 4.80
C LYS A 68 -13.35 4.12 4.55
N THR A 69 -13.99 4.84 3.62
CA THR A 69 -13.75 6.28 3.43
C THR A 69 -14.77 7.07 4.23
N ASN A 70 -14.27 7.95 5.09
CA ASN A 70 -15.05 8.81 5.96
C ASN A 70 -14.80 10.28 5.62
N THR A 71 -15.70 11.14 6.11
CA THR A 71 -15.59 12.59 5.96
C THR A 71 -15.94 13.26 7.28
N TYR A 72 -15.18 14.29 7.67
CA TYR A 72 -15.55 15.17 8.78
C TYR A 72 -15.39 16.64 8.39
N GLN A 73 -16.09 17.52 9.10
CA GLN A 73 -15.93 18.96 8.96
C GLN A 73 -14.85 19.43 9.93
N GLU A 74 -13.77 19.98 9.39
CA GLU A 74 -12.76 20.67 10.17
C GLU A 74 -13.12 22.16 10.21
N ASN A 75 -13.34 22.69 11.42
CA ASN A 75 -13.54 24.13 11.60
C ASN A 75 -12.17 24.83 11.52
N ARG A 76 -11.99 25.66 10.50
CA ARG A 76 -10.79 26.50 10.32
C ARG A 76 -10.92 27.88 10.96
N GLY A 77 -11.95 28.06 11.79
CA GLY A 77 -12.22 29.31 12.48
C GLY A 77 -13.06 30.25 11.63
N ASP A 78 -12.64 31.50 11.53
CA ASP A 78 -13.37 32.57 10.87
C ASP A 78 -12.61 33.05 9.62
N CYS A 79 -13.28 33.00 8.47
CA CYS A 79 -12.81 33.55 7.20
C CYS A 79 -13.62 34.83 6.87
N ARG A 80 -13.18 35.99 7.38
CA ARG A 80 -13.76 37.33 7.11
C ARG A 80 -15.19 37.54 7.67
N GLY A 81 -15.40 37.19 8.93
CA GLY A 81 -16.66 37.29 9.66
C GLY A 81 -17.62 36.13 9.41
N GLN A 82 -17.16 35.03 8.82
CA GLN A 82 -17.99 33.86 8.51
C GLN A 82 -17.32 32.57 9.00
N PRO A 83 -18.10 31.62 9.55
CA PRO A 83 -17.58 30.32 9.92
C PRO A 83 -17.01 29.63 8.68
N CYS A 84 -15.76 29.20 8.81
CA CYS A 84 -14.99 28.58 7.76
C CYS A 84 -14.78 27.13 8.16
N SER A 85 -15.39 26.21 7.42
CA SER A 85 -15.15 24.77 7.58
C SER A 85 -14.64 24.18 6.28
N GLU A 86 -13.78 23.17 6.39
CA GLU A 86 -13.34 22.34 5.28
C GLU A 86 -13.83 20.91 5.47
N SER A 87 -14.31 20.29 4.40
CA SER A 87 -14.58 18.86 4.36
C SER A 87 -13.26 18.11 4.20
N ILE A 88 -12.86 17.37 5.23
CA ILE A 88 -11.67 16.51 5.20
C ILE A 88 -12.12 15.07 5.00
N TYR A 89 -11.52 14.41 4.01
CA TYR A 89 -11.73 12.98 3.72
C TYR A 89 -10.58 12.17 4.28
N TYR A 90 -10.87 11.04 4.88
CA TYR A 90 -9.86 10.10 5.37
C TYR A 90 -10.36 8.66 5.22
N ASN A 91 -9.43 7.72 5.24
CA ASN A 91 -9.68 6.29 5.16
C ASN A 91 -9.26 5.64 6.48
N GLU A 92 -10.03 4.65 6.92
CA GLU A 92 -9.71 3.81 8.07
C GLU A 92 -10.03 2.34 7.79
N CYS A 93 -9.32 1.44 8.46
CA CYS A 93 -9.53 0.01 8.37
C CYS A 93 -9.72 -0.60 9.76
N ASP A 94 -10.48 -1.70 9.82
CA ASP A 94 -10.77 -2.42 11.06
C ASP A 94 -9.50 -3.01 11.73
N CYS A 95 -8.38 -3.10 11.00
CA CYS A 95 -7.06 -3.47 11.55
C CYS A 95 -6.37 -2.35 12.34
N GLY A 96 -6.93 -1.13 12.35
CA GLY A 96 -6.40 0.05 13.06
C GLY A 96 -5.63 1.02 12.16
N TRP A 97 -5.33 0.66 10.91
CA TRP A 97 -4.74 1.59 9.96
C TRP A 97 -5.69 2.74 9.64
N ASN A 98 -5.17 3.96 9.56
CA ASN A 98 -5.87 5.11 9.03
C ASN A 98 -4.87 6.11 8.41
N ASN A 99 -5.34 6.95 7.48
CA ASN A 99 -4.53 7.99 6.84
C ASN A 99 -4.90 9.41 7.28
N LYS A 100 -5.57 9.53 8.44
CA LYS A 100 -5.92 10.83 9.00
C LYS A 100 -4.64 11.51 9.47
N SER A 101 -4.38 12.73 9.02
CA SER A 101 -3.29 13.55 9.55
C SER A 101 -3.63 13.97 10.98
N ASP A 102 -2.72 13.72 11.92
CA ASP A 102 -2.79 14.24 13.30
C ASP A 102 -2.53 15.75 13.36
#